data_AF-A0A9Y2F2Q3-F1
#
_entry.id   AF-A0A9Y2F2Q3-F1
#
_cell.length_a   1.000
_cell.length_b   1.000
_cell.length_c   1.000
_cell.angle_alpha   90.00
_cell.angle_beta   90.00
_cell.angle_gamma   90.00
#
_symmetry.space_group_name_H-M   'P 1'
#
loop_
_entity.id
_entity.type
_entity.pdbx_description
1 polymer ?
#
loop_
_entity_poly.entity_id
_entity_poly.type
_entity_poly.pdbx_seq_one_letter_code
_entity_poly.pdbx_strand_id
1 'polypeptide(L)'
;MTADNNRRSDDTAMRSRFGMTEVGEPLSLNRAPCDELTLWVARIFAVDVDAPDDHLIDCGLCADTPILRMLFRGRWTAKTRHGV
;
A
#
# COMPACT_ATOMS: atom_id res chain seq x y z
N MET A 1 -5.91 -11.69 20.39
CA MET A 1 -5.99 -10.34 19.78
C MET A 1 -7.38 -10.20 19.18
N THR A 2 -8.24 -9.42 19.84
CA THR A 2 -9.63 -9.17 19.41
C THR A 2 -9.63 -8.25 18.19
N ALA A 3 -10.44 -8.60 17.19
CA ALA A 3 -10.46 -8.04 15.83
C ALA A 3 -11.00 -6.60 15.71
N ASP A 4 -11.20 -5.88 16.81
CA ASP A 4 -12.03 -4.67 16.85
C ASP A 4 -11.28 -3.33 16.81
N ASN A 5 -9.94 -3.32 16.73
CA ASN A 5 -9.17 -2.08 16.79
C ASN A 5 -9.03 -1.32 15.45
N ASN A 6 -9.78 -1.71 14.41
CA ASN A 6 -9.69 -1.15 13.05
C ASN A 6 -10.91 -0.28 12.64
N ARG A 7 -11.62 0.33 13.59
CA ARG A 7 -12.84 1.15 13.33
C ARG A 7 -12.60 2.66 13.41
N ARG A 8 -11.54 3.17 12.77
CA ARG A 8 -11.43 4.61 12.56
C ARG A 8 -10.84 4.94 11.20
N SER A 9 -11.68 4.73 10.20
CA SER A 9 -11.67 5.54 8.99
C SER A 9 -13.08 5.46 8.39
N ASP A 10 -13.47 6.51 7.68
CA ASP A 10 -14.76 6.63 7.00
C ASP A 10 -15.08 5.35 6.18
N ASP A 11 -16.35 4.99 5.96
CA ASP A 11 -16.73 3.73 5.27
C ASP A 11 -16.19 3.64 3.81
N THR A 12 -15.62 4.74 3.30
CA THR A 12 -14.96 4.88 1.99
C THR A 12 -13.44 4.71 2.02
N ALA A 13 -12.84 4.50 3.19
CA ALA A 13 -11.39 4.50 3.34
C ALA A 13 -10.76 3.10 3.17
N MET A 14 -9.58 3.06 2.53
CA MET A 14 -8.78 1.84 2.42
C MET A 14 -8.50 1.24 3.79
N ARG A 15 -8.68 -0.08 3.90
CA ARG A 15 -8.36 -0.85 5.11
C ARG A 15 -7.15 -1.72 4.87
N SER A 16 -6.18 -1.66 5.77
CA SER A 16 -5.02 -2.57 5.77
C SER A 16 -5.22 -3.71 6.75
N ARG A 17 -4.86 -4.92 6.31
CA ARG A 17 -4.82 -6.12 7.17
C ARG A 17 -3.73 -6.03 8.25
N PHE A 18 -2.79 -5.09 8.12
CA PHE A 18 -1.69 -4.86 9.05
C PHE A 18 -1.99 -3.75 10.08
N GLY A 19 -3.18 -3.15 10.03
CA GLY A 19 -3.60 -2.08 10.94
C GLY A 19 -3.51 -0.68 10.33
N MET A 20 -3.90 0.33 11.11
CA MET A 20 -3.94 1.74 10.71
C MET A 20 -3.10 2.59 11.68
N THR A 21 -2.53 3.69 11.20
CA THR A 21 -1.92 4.73 12.05
C THR A 21 -3.01 5.47 12.84
N GLU A 22 -2.63 6.22 13.88
CA GLU A 22 -3.57 7.02 14.68
C GLU A 22 -4.34 8.06 13.85
N VAL A 23 -3.73 8.55 12.76
CA VAL A 23 -4.31 9.51 11.84
C VAL A 23 -5.09 8.87 10.68
N GLY A 24 -5.23 7.54 10.67
CA GLY A 24 -6.07 6.83 9.70
C GLY A 24 -5.36 6.36 8.43
N GLU A 25 -4.03 6.44 8.36
CA GLU A 25 -3.25 5.92 7.22
C GLU A 25 -2.98 4.41 7.34
N PRO A 26 -3.04 3.64 6.25
CA PRO A 26 -2.82 2.20 6.29
C PRO A 26 -1.36 1.82 6.61
N LEU A 27 -1.16 0.93 7.58
CA LEU A 27 0.15 0.37 7.85
C LEU A 27 0.52 -0.68 6.80
N SER A 28 1.82 -0.79 6.54
CA SER A 28 2.40 -1.76 5.62
C SER A 28 3.39 -2.68 6.33
N LEU A 29 3.38 -3.95 5.96
CA LEU A 29 4.40 -4.89 6.39
C LEU A 29 5.62 -4.76 5.49
N ASN A 30 6.73 -4.27 6.03
CA ASN A 30 8.00 -4.17 5.34
C ASN A 30 8.98 -5.19 5.93
N ARG A 31 9.71 -5.87 5.05
CA ARG A 31 10.79 -6.79 5.42
C ARG A 31 12.04 -6.45 4.62
N ALA A 32 13.21 -6.58 5.24
CA ALA A 32 14.47 -6.53 4.51
C ALA A 32 14.53 -7.67 3.48
N PRO A 33 15.16 -7.43 2.31
CA PRO A 33 15.48 -8.50 1.36
C PRO A 33 16.35 -9.58 2.04
N CYS A 34 16.31 -10.81 1.54
CA CYS A 34 17.33 -11.81 1.89
C CYS A 34 18.69 -11.43 1.27
N ASP A 35 19.77 -12.00 1.80
CA ASP A 35 21.15 -11.61 1.47
C ASP A 35 21.42 -11.65 -0.04
N GLU A 36 20.89 -12.63 -0.75
CA GLU A 36 21.05 -12.80 -2.20
C GLU A 36 20.44 -11.64 -3.02
N LEU A 37 19.44 -10.95 -2.45
CA LEU A 37 18.73 -9.86 -3.12
C LEU A 37 19.15 -8.46 -2.63
N THR A 38 19.95 -8.36 -1.57
CA THR A 38 20.33 -7.08 -0.94
C THR A 38 21.00 -6.08 -1.89
N LEU A 39 21.74 -6.56 -2.90
CA LEU A 39 22.41 -5.70 -3.89
C LEU A 39 21.48 -5.15 -4.97
N TRP A 40 20.33 -5.79 -5.19
CA TRP A 40 19.43 -5.50 -6.31
C TRP A 40 18.12 -4.86 -5.88
N VAL A 41 17.68 -5.16 -4.65
CA VAL A 41 16.35 -4.82 -4.16
C VAL A 41 16.49 -4.14 -2.82
N ALA A 42 16.36 -2.81 -2.81
CA ALA A 42 16.35 -2.05 -1.55
C ALA A 42 15.07 -2.32 -0.74
N ARG A 43 13.91 -2.37 -1.41
CA ARG A 43 12.61 -2.60 -0.77
C ARG A 43 11.59 -3.18 -1.75
N ILE A 44 10.81 -4.15 -1.28
CA ILE A 44 9.58 -4.61 -1.93
C ILE A 44 8.41 -4.15 -1.09
N PHE A 45 7.47 -3.46 -1.74
CA PHE A 45 6.24 -3.05 -1.11
C PHE A 45 5.06 -3.85 -1.66
N ALA A 46 4.43 -4.58 -0.75
CA ALA A 46 3.33 -5.49 -1.00
C ALA A 46 2.12 -4.98 -0.22
N VAL A 47 1.02 -4.68 -0.91
CA VAL A 47 -0.22 -4.26 -0.24
C VAL A 47 -1.39 -5.12 -0.66
N ASP A 48 -2.11 -5.55 0.36
CA ASP A 48 -3.38 -6.24 0.27
C ASP A 48 -4.47 -5.27 0.78
N VAL A 49 -5.14 -4.55 -0.13
CA VAL A 49 -6.20 -3.58 0.21
C VAL A 49 -7.56 -4.05 -0.27
N ASP A 50 -8.57 -3.78 0.55
CA ASP A 50 -9.97 -3.77 0.13
C ASP A 50 -10.40 -2.31 -0.05
N ALA A 51 -10.94 -2.00 -1.23
CA ALA A 51 -11.39 -0.67 -1.60
C ALA A 51 -12.64 -0.77 -2.50
N PRO A 52 -13.53 0.24 -2.49
CA PRO A 52 -14.63 0.35 -3.45
C PRO A 52 -14.15 0.37 -4.92
N ASP A 53 -15.02 -0.05 -5.85
CA ASP A 53 -14.69 -0.13 -7.29
C ASP A 53 -14.29 1.21 -7.92
N ASP A 54 -14.77 2.32 -7.35
CA ASP A 54 -14.51 3.69 -7.77
C ASP A 54 -13.41 4.38 -6.94
N HIS A 55 -12.73 3.64 -6.06
CA HIS A 55 -11.71 4.20 -5.20
C HIS A 55 -10.51 4.72 -6.00
N LEU A 56 -10.26 6.03 -5.91
CA LEU A 56 -9.16 6.71 -6.58
C LEU A 56 -8.04 7.01 -5.59
N ILE A 57 -6.84 6.53 -5.89
CA ILE A 57 -5.61 6.98 -5.23
C ILE A 57 -5.07 8.17 -6.02
N ASP A 58 -5.39 9.38 -5.56
CA ASP A 58 -4.85 10.63 -6.13
C ASP A 58 -3.83 11.24 -5.15
N CYS A 59 -2.61 10.70 -5.19
CA CYS A 59 -1.51 11.21 -4.39
C CYS A 59 -0.16 11.06 -5.11
N GLY A 60 0.80 11.91 -4.73
CA GLY A 60 2.19 11.77 -5.13
C GLY A 60 2.92 10.78 -4.23
N LEU A 61 3.77 9.94 -4.83
CA LEU A 61 4.66 9.04 -4.09
C LEU A 61 6.09 9.59 -4.19
N CYS A 62 6.66 9.99 -3.06
CA CYS A 62 8.07 10.32 -2.95
C CYS A 62 8.77 9.17 -2.21
N ALA A 63 9.76 8.58 -2.85
CA ALA A 63 10.60 7.54 -2.25
C ALA A 63 12.06 7.98 -2.35
N ASP A 64 12.81 7.76 -1.28
CA ASP A 64 14.25 8.01 -1.18
C ASP A 64 15.10 6.99 -1.95
N THR A 65 14.47 5.90 -2.41
CA THR A 65 15.08 4.77 -3.12
C THR A 65 14.17 4.27 -4.23
N PRO A 66 14.69 3.58 -5.27
CA PRO A 66 13.86 2.92 -6.26
C PRO A 66 12.92 1.90 -5.60
N ILE A 67 11.63 2.00 -5.92
CA ILE A 67 10.59 1.13 -5.34
C ILE A 67 9.89 0.31 -6.43
N LEU A 68 9.69 -0.98 -6.14
CA LEU A 68 8.78 -1.83 -6.89
C LEU A 68 7.49 -1.99 -6.10
N ARG A 69 6.36 -1.55 -6.68
CA ARG A 69 5.02 -1.70 -6.09
C ARG A 69 4.25 -2.78 -6.84
N MET A 70 3.80 -3.79 -6.10
CA MET A 70 2.99 -4.88 -6.66
C MET A 70 1.59 -4.86 -6.04
N LEU A 71 0.58 -4.83 -6.91
CA LEU A 71 -0.83 -4.95 -6.56
C LEU A 71 -1.26 -6.39 -6.86
N PHE A 72 -1.58 -7.18 -5.83
CA PHE A 72 -1.78 -8.63 -5.99
C PHE A 72 -3.15 -9.01 -6.55
N ARG A 73 -4.16 -8.15 -6.41
CA ARG A 73 -5.55 -8.44 -6.81
C ARG A 73 -6.33 -7.17 -7.10
N GLY A 74 -7.47 -7.34 -7.76
CA GLY A 74 -8.36 -6.26 -8.18
C GLY A 74 -8.12 -5.81 -9.62
N ARG A 75 -9.07 -5.04 -10.17
CA ARG A 75 -8.92 -4.34 -11.45
C ARG A 75 -8.37 -2.96 -11.16
N TRP A 76 -7.19 -2.66 -11.69
CA TRP A 76 -6.53 -1.37 -11.46
C TRP A 76 -6.08 -0.76 -12.79
N THR A 77 -6.11 0.57 -12.83
CA THR A 77 -5.56 1.37 -13.91
C THR A 77 -4.74 2.49 -13.29
N ALA A 78 -3.53 2.71 -13.78
CA ALA A 78 -2.71 3.84 -13.40
C ALA A 78 -2.59 4.80 -14.59
N LYS A 79 -2.49 6.10 -14.31
CA LYS A 79 -2.11 7.11 -15.29
C LYS A 79 -0.84 7.78 -14.80
N THR A 80 0.14 7.90 -15.69
CA THR A 80 1.30 8.74 -15.40
C THR A 80 0.94 10.21 -15.64
N ARG A 81 1.84 11.14 -15.28
CA ARG A 81 1.69 12.56 -15.65
C ARG A 81 1.51 12.80 -17.16
N HIS A 82 1.85 11.81 -17.99
CA HIS A 82 1.75 11.85 -19.45
C HIS A 82 0.48 11.18 -19.98
N GLY A 83 -0.41 10.70 -19.10
CA GLY A 83 -1.73 10.17 -19.45
C GLY A 83 -1.81 8.65 -19.61
N VAL A 84 -0.69 7.95 -19.75
CA VAL A 84 -0.58 6.47 -19.79
C VAL A 84 0.73 6.03 -19.18
#